data_AF-A0A2H9YW97-F1
#
_entry.id   AF-A0A2H9YW97-F1
#
_cell.length_a   1.000
_cell.length_b   1.000
_cell.length_c   1.000
_cell.angle_alpha   90.00
_cell.angle_beta   90.00
_cell.angle_gamma   90.00
#
_symmetry.space_group_name_H-M   'P 1'
#
loop_
_entity.id
_entity.type
_entity.pdbx_description
1 polymer ?
#
loop_
_entity_poly.entity_id
_entity_poly.type
_entity_poly.pdbx_seq_one_letter_code
_entity_poly.pdbx_strand_id
1 'polypeptide(L)'
;MIKLLSGLALLCLSSASFADYHCHGSIKDRTIDDNVSISQNCQIDNANIKGNVMLYQGAQAVISNTAIDGNLESKGRFSSVLAQHNRIDGNIQLEGGQTIQLTANQVEGDIQLKKNTQKITVNDNVVDGNLQCESNRIQPIGGNNRVNGDKEGQCRRL
;
A
#
# COMPACT_ATOMS: atom_id res chain seq x y z
N MET A 1 -36.30 -30.19 -50.16
CA MET A 1 -36.54 -28.82 -49.66
C MET A 1 -36.97 -28.98 -48.20
N ILE A 2 -36.36 -28.46 -47.14
CA ILE A 2 -35.36 -27.41 -46.90
C ILE A 2 -34.63 -27.83 -45.60
N LYS A 3 -33.31 -27.68 -45.55
CA LYS A 3 -32.50 -27.77 -44.33
C LYS A 3 -32.73 -26.50 -43.50
N LEU A 4 -32.96 -26.62 -42.20
CA LEU A 4 -32.75 -25.51 -41.27
C LEU A 4 -31.75 -25.95 -40.19
N LEU A 5 -30.51 -25.48 -40.35
CA LEU A 5 -29.49 -25.49 -39.31
C LEU A 5 -29.88 -24.43 -38.27
N SER A 6 -30.09 -24.86 -37.02
CA SER A 6 -30.21 -23.93 -35.89
C SER A 6 -28.80 -23.62 -35.39
N GLY A 7 -28.33 -22.40 -35.63
CA GLY A 7 -27.04 -21.91 -35.14
C GLY A 7 -27.07 -21.70 -33.63
N LEU A 8 -26.11 -22.28 -32.92
CA LEU A 8 -25.87 -22.03 -31.51
C LEU A 8 -25.05 -20.74 -31.39
N ALA A 9 -25.67 -19.65 -30.93
CA ALA A 9 -24.97 -18.41 -30.64
C ALA A 9 -24.12 -18.59 -29.37
N LEU A 10 -22.80 -18.62 -29.52
CA LEU A 10 -21.86 -18.64 -28.40
C LEU A 10 -21.78 -17.22 -27.82
N LEU A 11 -22.44 -16.99 -26.67
CA LEU A 11 -22.26 -15.79 -25.88
C LEU A 11 -20.86 -15.84 -25.24
N CYS A 12 -19.90 -15.11 -25.81
CA CYS A 12 -18.64 -14.81 -25.12
C CYS A 12 -18.95 -13.92 -23.92
N LEU A 13 -19.10 -14.51 -22.73
CA LEU A 13 -19.01 -13.80 -21.46
C LEU A 13 -17.58 -13.32 -21.31
N SER A 14 -17.28 -12.10 -21.74
CA SER A 14 -16.02 -11.45 -21.42
C SER A 14 -15.98 -11.25 -19.91
N SER A 15 -15.30 -12.14 -19.20
CA SER A 15 -14.91 -11.91 -17.83
C SER A 15 -14.04 -10.65 -17.85
N ALA A 16 -14.48 -9.58 -17.19
CA ALA A 16 -13.58 -8.49 -16.84
C ALA A 16 -12.53 -9.11 -15.91
N SER A 17 -11.40 -9.53 -16.49
CA SER A 17 -10.19 -9.80 -15.74
C SER A 17 -9.76 -8.45 -15.16
N PHE A 18 -10.19 -8.13 -13.94
CA PHE A 18 -9.59 -7.06 -13.15
C PHE A 18 -8.15 -7.48 -12.86
N ALA A 19 -7.26 -7.09 -13.75
CA ALA A 19 -5.83 -7.20 -13.55
C ALA A 19 -5.39 -5.92 -12.85
N ASP A 20 -4.75 -6.07 -11.68
CA ASP A 20 -4.24 -4.95 -10.90
C ASP A 20 -3.54 -3.91 -11.80
N TYR A 21 -3.71 -2.62 -11.49
CA TYR A 21 -3.00 -1.57 -12.19
C TYR A 21 -1.51 -1.64 -11.87
N HIS A 22 -0.67 -1.98 -12.85
CA HIS A 22 0.77 -1.98 -12.66
C HIS A 22 1.35 -0.57 -12.83
N CYS A 23 2.03 -0.06 -11.81
CA CYS A 23 2.66 1.25 -11.90
C CYS A 23 3.96 1.21 -12.72
N HIS A 24 4.00 2.00 -13.80
CA HIS A 24 5.16 2.15 -14.68
C HIS A 24 5.79 3.55 -14.57
N GLY A 25 6.02 4.03 -13.34
CA GLY A 25 6.73 5.28 -13.08
C GLY A 25 5.92 6.27 -12.24
N SER A 26 4.74 6.71 -12.71
CA SER A 26 3.91 7.61 -11.90
C SER A 26 2.40 7.46 -12.11
N ILE A 27 1.66 7.81 -11.07
CA ILE A 27 0.20 7.97 -11.03
C ILE A 27 -0.05 9.35 -10.42
N LYS A 28 -0.64 10.27 -11.18
CA LYS A 28 -0.86 11.64 -10.70
C LYS A 28 -2.23 12.16 -11.09
N ASP A 29 -2.87 12.91 -10.19
CA ASP A 29 -4.10 13.67 -10.42
C ASP A 29 -5.25 12.83 -11.01
N ARG A 30 -5.38 11.57 -10.59
CA ARG A 30 -6.37 10.65 -11.14
C ARG A 30 -6.80 9.56 -10.17
N THR A 31 -7.89 8.88 -10.52
CA THR A 31 -8.38 7.70 -9.81
C THR A 31 -7.92 6.42 -10.48
N ILE A 32 -7.51 5.42 -9.68
CA ILE A 32 -7.37 4.04 -10.09
C ILE A 32 -8.50 3.25 -9.43
N ASP A 33 -9.41 2.73 -10.24
CA ASP A 33 -10.55 1.93 -9.78
C ASP A 33 -10.19 0.43 -9.65
N ASP A 34 -9.03 0.17 -9.04
CA ASP A 34 -8.47 -1.17 -8.81
C ASP A 34 -7.33 -1.09 -7.78
N ASN A 35 -6.68 -2.22 -7.47
CA ASN A 35 -5.41 -2.24 -6.78
C ASN A 35 -4.29 -1.69 -7.66
N VAL A 36 -3.22 -1.20 -7.02
CA VAL A 36 -1.96 -0.82 -7.67
C VAL A 36 -0.85 -1.79 -7.28
N SER A 37 -0.20 -2.41 -8.25
CA SER A 37 1.01 -3.21 -8.04
C SER A 37 2.28 -2.43 -8.40
N ILE A 38 3.29 -2.51 -7.53
CA ILE A 38 4.58 -1.83 -7.69
C ILE A 38 5.71 -2.86 -7.59
N SER A 39 6.52 -3.02 -8.64
CA SER A 39 7.74 -3.86 -8.63
C SER A 39 9.01 -3.09 -8.96
N GLN A 40 8.89 -1.80 -9.24
CA GLN A 40 9.96 -0.88 -9.60
C GLN A 40 9.68 0.50 -9.00
N ASN A 41 10.29 1.55 -9.53
CA ASN A 41 10.04 2.91 -9.10
C ASN A 41 8.60 3.33 -9.46
N CYS A 42 7.86 3.83 -8.48
CA CYS A 42 6.54 4.39 -8.66
C CYS A 42 6.34 5.61 -7.77
N GLN A 43 5.89 6.70 -8.37
CA GLN A 43 5.43 7.88 -7.66
C GLN A 43 3.90 7.99 -7.78
N ILE A 44 3.20 7.96 -6.66
CA ILE A 44 1.76 8.21 -6.57
C ILE A 44 1.58 9.56 -5.89
N ASP A 45 0.98 10.53 -6.57
CA ASP A 45 0.82 11.89 -6.06
C ASP A 45 -0.59 12.42 -6.38
N ASN A 46 -1.29 12.93 -5.38
CA ASN A 46 -2.63 13.49 -5.53
C ASN A 46 -3.60 12.55 -6.29
N ALA A 47 -3.66 11.28 -5.86
CA ALA A 47 -4.46 10.25 -6.51
C ALA A 47 -5.52 9.67 -5.56
N ASN A 48 -6.49 8.97 -6.13
CA ASN A 48 -7.44 8.13 -5.38
C ASN A 48 -7.27 6.69 -5.83
N ILE A 49 -6.92 5.78 -4.91
CA ILE A 49 -6.77 4.35 -5.19
C ILE A 49 -7.93 3.62 -4.52
N LYS A 50 -8.78 2.98 -5.32
CA LYS A 50 -9.97 2.25 -4.82
C LYS A 50 -9.65 0.89 -4.21
N GLY A 51 -8.49 0.33 -4.54
CA GLY A 51 -7.99 -0.90 -3.95
C GLY A 51 -6.81 -0.69 -3.01
N ASN A 52 -5.98 -1.72 -2.93
CA ASN A 52 -4.73 -1.73 -2.18
C ASN A 52 -3.58 -1.19 -3.03
N VAL A 53 -2.53 -0.67 -2.38
CA VAL A 53 -1.22 -0.46 -2.98
C VAL A 53 -0.30 -1.59 -2.51
N MET A 54 0.12 -2.45 -3.44
CA MET A 54 0.89 -3.67 -3.18
C MET A 54 2.34 -3.53 -3.68
N LEU A 55 3.29 -3.60 -2.75
CA LEU A 55 4.72 -3.59 -3.06
C LEU A 55 5.29 -5.00 -3.22
N TYR A 56 5.93 -5.24 -4.34
CA TYR A 56 6.66 -6.46 -4.64
C TYR A 56 8.17 -6.27 -4.50
N GLN A 57 8.93 -7.33 -4.75
CA GLN A 57 10.38 -7.32 -4.71
C GLN A 57 10.96 -6.18 -5.56
N GLY A 58 11.87 -5.40 -4.97
CA GLY A 58 12.56 -4.30 -5.63
C GLY A 58 11.76 -2.99 -5.75
N ALA A 59 10.51 -2.97 -5.27
CA ALA A 59 9.67 -1.78 -5.31
C ALA A 59 10.29 -0.58 -4.58
N GLN A 60 10.19 0.60 -5.21
CA GLN A 60 10.52 1.89 -4.61
C GLN A 60 9.29 2.79 -4.78
N ALA A 61 8.56 3.01 -3.69
CA ALA A 61 7.31 3.77 -3.72
C ALA A 61 7.48 5.13 -3.04
N VAL A 62 7.06 6.19 -3.75
CA VAL A 62 6.84 7.52 -3.17
C VAL A 62 5.35 7.79 -3.29
N ILE A 63 4.63 7.88 -2.18
CA ILE A 63 3.18 8.02 -2.12
C ILE A 63 2.86 9.29 -1.34
N SER A 64 2.29 10.29 -2.01
CA SER A 64 2.03 11.61 -1.45
C SER A 64 0.61 12.08 -1.74
N ASN A 65 -0.03 12.75 -0.77
CA ASN A 65 -1.33 13.42 -0.96
C ASN A 65 -2.41 12.47 -1.53
N THR A 66 -2.36 11.19 -1.21
CA THR A 66 -3.18 10.16 -1.86
C THR A 66 -4.19 9.58 -0.88
N ALA A 67 -5.41 9.33 -1.37
CA ALA A 67 -6.40 8.53 -0.66
C ALA A 67 -6.32 7.07 -1.14
N ILE A 68 -6.20 6.13 -0.21
CA ILE A 68 -6.18 4.69 -0.48
C ILE A 68 -7.33 4.06 0.31
N ASP A 69 -8.35 3.58 -0.39
CA ASP A 69 -9.53 2.95 0.24
C ASP A 69 -9.18 1.57 0.85
N GLY A 70 -8.08 0.95 0.40
CA GLY A 70 -7.55 -0.29 0.94
C GLY A 70 -6.30 -0.13 1.83
N ASN A 71 -5.40 -1.11 1.75
CA ASN A 71 -4.13 -1.14 2.49
C ASN A 71 -2.95 -0.63 1.65
N LEU A 72 -1.92 -0.14 2.33
CA LEU A 72 -0.55 -0.08 1.80
C LEU A 72 0.21 -1.30 2.31
N GLU A 73 0.42 -2.31 1.47
CA GLU A 73 0.98 -3.59 1.90
C GLU A 73 2.16 -4.05 1.04
N SER A 74 3.03 -4.88 1.61
CA SER A 74 4.16 -5.46 0.89
C SER A 74 4.13 -6.98 0.86
N LYS A 75 4.64 -7.56 -0.22
CA LYS A 75 4.90 -9.01 -0.38
C LYS A 75 6.38 -9.35 -0.14
N GLY A 76 7.10 -8.50 0.61
CA GLY A 76 8.51 -8.68 0.95
C GLY A 76 9.51 -8.09 -0.05
N ARG A 77 10.75 -7.91 0.40
CA ARG A 77 11.94 -7.54 -0.40
C ARG A 77 11.79 -6.26 -1.23
N PHE A 78 10.96 -5.31 -0.79
CA PHE A 78 10.91 -3.97 -1.37
C PHE A 78 12.15 -3.15 -0.98
N SER A 79 12.53 -2.19 -1.81
CA SER A 79 13.70 -1.34 -1.62
C SER A 79 13.40 -0.09 -0.80
N SER A 80 12.29 0.59 -1.04
CA SER A 80 11.91 1.74 -0.21
C SER A 80 10.43 2.07 -0.25
N VAL A 81 9.94 2.63 0.85
CA VAL A 81 8.64 3.31 0.95
C VAL A 81 8.84 4.68 1.57
N LEU A 82 8.40 5.73 0.86
CA LEU A 82 8.16 7.05 1.41
C LEU A 82 6.67 7.35 1.24
N ALA A 83 5.92 7.32 2.34
CA ALA A 83 4.49 7.63 2.36
C ALA A 83 4.26 8.87 3.22
N GLN A 84 3.75 9.94 2.61
CA GLN A 84 3.49 11.21 3.27
C GLN A 84 2.13 11.83 2.96
N HIS A 85 1.47 12.43 3.96
CA HIS A 85 0.21 13.17 3.77
C HIS A 85 -0.90 12.35 3.09
N ASN A 86 -0.98 11.04 3.38
CA ASN A 86 -1.99 10.17 2.80
C ASN A 86 -3.13 9.91 3.78
N ARG A 87 -4.31 9.59 3.23
CA ARG A 87 -5.42 8.95 3.97
C ARG A 87 -5.49 7.48 3.54
N ILE A 88 -5.45 6.56 4.49
CA ILE A 88 -5.46 5.13 4.26
C ILE A 88 -6.55 4.53 5.14
N ASP A 89 -7.60 4.00 4.52
CA ASP A 89 -8.80 3.49 5.21
C ASP A 89 -8.54 2.08 5.77
N GLY A 90 -7.56 1.38 5.20
CA GLY A 90 -7.03 0.14 5.74
C GLY A 90 -5.82 0.34 6.64
N ASN A 91 -4.87 -0.57 6.49
CA ASN A 91 -3.65 -0.67 7.27
C ASN A 91 -2.42 -0.28 6.43
N ILE A 92 -1.33 0.05 7.12
CA ILE A 92 0.02 0.01 6.54
C ILE A 92 0.70 -1.27 7.03
N GLN A 93 0.95 -2.23 6.13
CA GLN A 93 1.56 -3.52 6.45
C GLN A 93 2.84 -3.75 5.64
N LEU A 94 3.98 -3.33 6.21
CA LEU A 94 5.28 -3.37 5.53
C LEU A 94 6.21 -4.38 6.19
N GLU A 95 6.41 -5.51 5.52
CA GLU A 95 7.22 -6.63 5.97
C GLU A 95 8.40 -6.91 5.02
N GLY A 96 9.58 -7.17 5.59
CA GLY A 96 10.70 -7.76 4.86
C GLY A 96 11.36 -6.87 3.82
N GLY A 97 11.22 -5.54 3.92
CA GLY A 97 11.87 -4.58 3.04
C GLY A 97 13.13 -3.94 3.62
N GLN A 98 13.54 -2.82 3.01
CA GLN A 98 14.69 -2.04 3.43
C GLN A 98 14.25 -0.76 4.15
N THR A 99 14.15 0.36 3.44
CA THR A 99 13.94 1.69 4.04
C THR A 99 12.46 2.07 4.07
N ILE A 100 11.99 2.60 5.21
CA ILE A 100 10.60 3.06 5.36
C ILE A 100 10.59 4.45 5.99
N GLN A 101 9.82 5.36 5.39
CA GLN A 101 9.47 6.66 5.96
C GLN A 101 7.96 6.86 5.88
N LEU A 102 7.32 6.96 7.04
CA LEU A 102 5.90 7.28 7.19
C LEU A 102 5.78 8.63 7.88
N THR A 103 5.21 9.63 7.20
CA THR A 103 5.11 10.98 7.74
C THR A 103 3.72 11.58 7.52
N ALA A 104 3.06 12.07 8.57
CA ALA A 104 1.79 12.78 8.43
C ALA A 104 0.69 12.00 7.69
N ASN A 105 0.64 10.66 7.83
CA ASN A 105 -0.45 9.86 7.29
C ASN A 105 -1.59 9.74 8.32
N GLN A 106 -2.82 9.63 7.82
CA GLN A 106 -3.99 9.23 8.58
C GLN A 106 -4.31 7.78 8.20
N VAL A 107 -4.27 6.88 9.18
CA VAL A 107 -4.48 5.45 8.98
C VAL A 107 -5.62 5.01 9.89
N GLU A 108 -6.72 4.55 9.31
CA GLU A 108 -7.89 4.10 10.08
C GLU A 108 -7.65 2.72 10.73
N GLY A 109 -6.79 1.90 10.12
CA GLY A 109 -6.32 0.63 10.69
C GLY A 109 -5.03 0.75 11.50
N ASP A 110 -4.25 -0.33 11.46
CA ASP A 110 -2.96 -0.47 12.10
C ASP A 110 -1.80 -0.03 11.20
N ILE A 111 -0.69 0.38 11.82
CA ILE A 111 0.63 0.40 11.19
C ILE A 111 1.44 -0.77 11.73
N GLN A 112 1.81 -1.69 10.86
CA GLN A 112 2.56 -2.92 11.18
C GLN A 112 3.85 -2.98 10.37
N LEU A 113 4.99 -2.80 11.04
CA LEU A 113 6.32 -2.78 10.42
C LEU A 113 7.13 -3.96 10.93
N LYS A 114 7.37 -4.95 10.07
CA LYS A 114 7.97 -6.22 10.49
C LYS A 114 9.20 -6.61 9.67
N LYS A 115 10.25 -7.14 10.32
CA LYS A 115 11.40 -7.77 9.64
C LYS A 115 12.11 -6.89 8.60
N ASN A 116 12.02 -5.57 8.71
CA ASN A 116 12.69 -4.67 7.77
C ASN A 116 14.16 -4.49 8.15
N THR A 117 15.01 -4.28 7.15
CA THR A 117 16.46 -4.44 7.28
C THR A 117 17.24 -3.13 7.41
N GLN A 118 16.64 -2.00 7.02
CA GLN A 118 17.27 -0.68 7.06
C GLN A 118 16.46 0.32 7.89
N LYS A 119 16.72 1.61 7.71
CA LYS A 119 16.16 2.70 8.51
C LYS A 119 14.63 2.76 8.37
N ILE A 120 13.97 2.89 9.52
CA ILE A 120 12.53 3.14 9.63
C ILE A 120 12.33 4.45 10.38
N THR A 121 11.57 5.37 9.79
CA THR A 121 11.18 6.64 10.41
C THR A 121 9.66 6.77 10.40
N VAL A 122 9.05 7.01 11.57
CA VAL A 122 7.60 7.11 11.73
C VAL A 122 7.28 8.39 12.49
N ASN A 123 6.85 9.45 11.78
CA ASN A 123 6.61 10.77 12.36
C ASN A 123 5.21 11.28 12.08
N ASP A 124 4.62 11.96 13.07
CA ASP A 124 3.41 12.77 12.88
C ASP A 124 2.21 12.01 12.29
N ASN A 125 2.16 10.68 12.41
CA ASN A 125 1.03 9.89 11.90
C ASN A 125 -0.12 9.88 12.91
N VAL A 126 -1.34 9.85 12.40
CA VAL A 126 -2.56 9.56 13.17
C VAL A 126 -3.00 8.16 12.83
N VAL A 127 -3.07 7.29 13.84
CA VAL A 127 -3.40 5.87 13.69
C VAL A 127 -4.57 5.55 14.59
N ASP A 128 -5.68 5.12 14.02
CA ASP A 128 -6.86 4.76 14.81
C ASP A 128 -6.76 3.35 15.40
N GLY A 129 -5.96 2.47 14.79
CA GLY A 129 -5.52 1.20 15.36
C GLY A 129 -4.24 1.31 16.20
N ASN A 130 -3.39 0.29 16.07
CA ASN A 130 -2.12 0.11 16.77
C ASN A 130 -0.92 0.51 15.90
N LEU A 131 0.19 0.87 16.55
CA LEU A 131 1.50 1.03 15.92
C LEU A 131 2.44 -0.08 16.40
N GLN A 132 2.64 -1.10 15.57
CA GLN A 132 3.33 -2.33 15.90
C GLN A 132 4.63 -2.48 15.11
N CYS A 133 5.75 -2.66 15.82
CA CYS A 133 7.05 -2.85 15.19
C CYS A 133 7.78 -4.07 15.75
N GLU A 134 8.04 -5.05 14.90
CA GLU A 134 8.56 -6.35 15.32
C GLU A 134 9.72 -6.81 14.45
N SER A 135 10.78 -7.29 15.09
CA SER A 135 11.92 -7.93 14.40
C SER A 135 12.56 -7.08 13.30
N ASN A 136 12.41 -5.75 13.32
CA ASN A 136 13.15 -4.87 12.44
C ASN A 136 14.61 -4.84 12.89
N ARG A 137 15.54 -4.92 11.94
CA ARG A 137 16.97 -5.02 12.21
C ARG A 137 17.50 -3.82 12.99
N ILE A 138 16.97 -2.63 12.70
CA ILE A 138 17.29 -1.39 13.37
C ILE A 138 16.03 -0.92 14.10
N GLN A 139 16.19 -0.44 15.33
CA GLN A 139 15.07 0.12 16.08
C GLN A 139 14.47 1.32 15.31
N PRO A 140 13.15 1.32 15.05
CA PRO A 140 12.47 2.46 14.44
C PRO A 140 12.65 3.72 15.28
N ILE A 141 12.81 4.85 14.61
CA ILE A 141 12.87 6.17 15.24
C ILE A 141 11.68 7.01 14.79
N GLY A 142 11.36 8.03 15.57
CA GLY A 142 10.29 8.96 15.22
C GLY A 142 9.70 9.66 16.43
N GLY A 143 8.62 10.39 16.21
CA GLY A 143 7.88 11.07 17.26
C GLY A 143 6.56 11.65 16.78
N ASN A 144 5.80 12.23 17.71
CA ASN A 144 4.51 12.88 17.47
C ASN A 144 3.45 11.97 16.83
N ASN A 145 3.56 10.65 16.94
CA ASN A 145 2.52 9.76 16.46
C ASN A 145 1.38 9.73 17.49
N ARG A 146 0.16 10.08 17.03
CA ARG A 146 -1.06 9.92 17.82
C ARG A 146 -1.68 8.58 17.44
N VAL A 147 -1.73 7.67 18.39
CA VAL A 147 -2.22 6.30 18.20
C VAL A 147 -3.36 6.10 19.20
N ASN A 148 -4.55 5.73 18.72
CA ASN A 148 -5.70 5.48 19.61
C ASN A 148 -5.60 4.12 20.30
N GLY A 149 -5.02 3.12 19.61
CA GLY A 149 -4.63 1.83 20.19
C GLY A 149 -3.26 1.89 20.87
N ASP A 150 -2.56 0.77 20.84
CA ASP A 150 -1.27 0.61 21.52
C ASP A 150 -0.07 0.85 20.60
N LYS A 151 1.03 1.28 21.22
CA LYS A 151 2.36 1.26 20.59
C LYS A 151 3.14 0.07 21.10
N GLU A 152 3.50 -0.83 20.20
CA GLU A 152 4.01 -2.14 20.56
C GLU A 152 5.44 -2.39 20.06
N GLY A 153 6.09 -3.36 20.71
CA GLY A 153 7.41 -3.84 20.34
C GLY A 153 8.46 -2.73 20.29
N GLN A 154 9.15 -2.63 19.16
CA GLN A 154 10.22 -1.65 18.96
C GLN A 154 9.69 -0.21 18.85
N CYS A 155 8.39 -0.03 18.61
CA CYS A 155 7.74 1.27 18.43
C CYS A 155 7.04 1.80 19.69
N ARG A 156 7.14 1.10 20.82
CA ARG A 156 6.53 1.48 22.11
C ARG A 156 6.88 2.88 22.65
N ARG A 157 7.87 3.56 22.07
CA ARG A 157 8.33 4.90 22.48
C ARG A 157 8.05 5.99 21.43
N LEU A 158 7.41 5.66 20.31
CA LEU A 158 7.16 6.59 19.20
C LEU A 158 5.88 7.43 19.37
#